data_AF-A0AA40CQX5-F1
#
_entry.id   AF-A0AA40CQX5-F1
#
_cell.length_a   1.000
_cell.length_b   1.000
_cell.length_c   1.000
_cell.angle_alpha   90.00
_cell.angle_beta   90.00
_cell.angle_gamma   90.00
#
_symmetry.space_group_name_H-M   'P 1'
#
loop_
_entity.id
_entity.type
_entity.pdbx_description
1 polymer ?
#
loop_
_entity_poly.entity_id
_entity_poly.type
_entity_poly.pdbx_seq_one_letter_code
_entity_poly.pdbx_strand_id
1 'polypeptide(L)'
;MENASCNVIYVDRAVSHDRFIRADTSSTDGETTAWETPNIAENVRLLLDVFGEVHLCSTGGACLTQWLNLQDTSMMDLKPTLILIDTPYQERIPEKSRARSPSPHSPPDEDSENHEEELYGLALLHRITSESYLRSLSKLVLPVPVVAFPRADSPMPSDSSSDVREEFANAKLHPGSSLDRRIANRRMLKKCLDLGATDVMASPMNGKCITNLEVHAYRAHREAAREQKALLEVRRGRKRSWVGISEEKPFASRLILICGLHSSRLAQNIKAFQGLRRLCYWRKI
;
A
#
# COMPACT_ATOMS: atom_id res chain seq x y z
N MET A 1 3.90 -15.38 -19.11
CA MET A 1 4.78 -14.63 -18.19
C MET A 1 5.08 -15.58 -17.04
N GLU A 2 6.29 -15.63 -16.47
CA GLU A 2 6.46 -16.35 -15.19
C GLU A 2 5.55 -15.64 -14.18
N ASN A 3 4.49 -16.32 -13.72
CA ASN A 3 3.54 -15.75 -12.79
C ASN A 3 4.30 -15.47 -11.49
N ALA A 4 4.52 -14.19 -11.18
CA ALA A 4 5.12 -13.82 -9.90
C ALA A 4 4.15 -14.28 -8.81
N SER A 5 4.59 -15.20 -7.96
CA SER A 5 3.78 -15.68 -6.85
C SER A 5 3.38 -14.49 -5.98
N CYS A 6 2.09 -14.36 -5.64
CA CYS A 6 1.55 -13.24 -4.87
C CYS A 6 0.73 -13.80 -3.72
N ASN A 7 0.86 -13.23 -2.52
CA ASN A 7 -0.06 -13.53 -1.43
C ASN A 7 -1.30 -12.65 -1.60
N VAL A 8 -2.50 -13.23 -1.56
CA VAL A 8 -3.74 -12.46 -1.67
C VAL A 8 -4.54 -12.60 -0.38
N ILE A 9 -4.91 -11.47 0.20
CA ILE A 9 -5.82 -11.38 1.35
C ILE A 9 -7.03 -10.55 0.91
N TYR A 10 -8.23 -11.11 1.02
CA TYR A 10 -9.48 -10.42 0.76
C TYR A 10 -10.27 -10.29 2.06
N VAL A 11 -10.50 -9.03 2.46
CA VAL A 11 -11.21 -8.68 3.68
C VAL A 11 -12.61 -8.21 3.31
N ASP A 12 -13.63 -8.93 3.76
CA ASP A 12 -15.03 -8.64 3.45
C ASP A 12 -15.90 -8.94 4.68
N ARG A 13 -16.68 -7.96 5.12
CA ARG A 13 -17.53 -8.05 6.31
C ARG A 13 -18.62 -9.12 6.20
N ALA A 14 -18.98 -9.49 4.97
CA ALA A 14 -19.99 -10.52 4.72
C ALA A 14 -19.39 -11.93 4.74
N VAL A 15 -18.07 -12.07 4.92
CA VAL A 15 -17.42 -13.37 5.18
C VAL A 15 -17.74 -13.80 6.62
N SER A 16 -18.24 -15.02 6.76
CA SER A 16 -18.68 -15.59 8.04
C SER A 16 -17.52 -16.02 8.93
N HIS A 17 -16.47 -16.58 8.34
CA HIS A 17 -15.28 -17.04 9.04
C HIS A 17 -14.03 -16.95 8.16
N ASP A 18 -12.90 -16.74 8.82
CA ASP A 18 -11.60 -16.67 8.15
C ASP A 18 -11.23 -18.03 7.57
N ARG A 19 -10.72 -18.05 6.33
CA ARG A 19 -10.37 -19.30 5.64
C ARG A 19 -9.32 -19.07 4.55
N PHE A 20 -8.56 -20.12 4.25
CA PHE A 20 -7.65 -20.15 3.12
C PHE A 20 -8.26 -21.01 2.01
N ILE A 21 -8.24 -20.50 0.78
CA ILE A 21 -8.84 -21.18 -0.38
C ILE A 21 -7.81 -21.26 -1.49
N ARG A 22 -7.73 -22.44 -2.12
CA ARG A 22 -6.90 -22.72 -3.27
C ARG A 22 -7.75 -23.26 -4.43
N ALA A 23 -7.38 -22.92 -5.65
CA ALA A 23 -8.12 -23.32 -6.86
C ALA A 23 -8.27 -24.85 -6.96
N ASP A 24 -7.20 -25.61 -6.66
CA ASP A 24 -7.15 -27.07 -6.79
C ASP A 24 -8.06 -27.81 -5.79
N THR A 25 -8.29 -27.24 -4.59
CA THR A 25 -9.06 -27.88 -3.51
C THR A 25 -10.57 -27.63 -3.63
N SER A 26 -10.98 -26.68 -4.45
CA SER A 26 -12.39 -26.30 -4.63
C SER A 26 -13.25 -27.34 -5.37
N SER A 27 -12.62 -28.35 -5.98
CA SER A 27 -13.28 -29.36 -6.82
C SER A 27 -13.53 -30.70 -6.12
N THR A 28 -12.93 -30.94 -4.94
CA THR A 28 -12.90 -32.27 -4.32
C THR A 28 -13.77 -32.38 -3.05
N ASP A 29 -14.01 -31.27 -2.36
CA ASP A 29 -14.88 -31.26 -1.18
C ASP A 29 -16.30 -30.82 -1.60
N GLY A 30 -17.14 -31.81 -1.90
CA GLY A 30 -18.59 -31.67 -2.11
C GLY A 30 -19.36 -31.22 -0.86
N GLU A 31 -18.68 -30.62 0.11
CA GLU A 31 -19.27 -29.95 1.25
C GLU A 31 -19.44 -28.48 0.84
N THR A 32 -20.67 -28.15 0.49
CA THR A 32 -21.17 -26.82 0.16
C THR A 32 -20.35 -25.72 0.83
N THR A 33 -19.44 -25.08 0.09
CA THR A 33 -19.05 -23.70 0.42
C THR A 33 -20.32 -22.89 0.18
N ALA A 34 -21.17 -22.85 1.20
CA ALA A 34 -22.33 -21.98 1.26
C ALA A 34 -21.78 -20.57 1.33
N TRP A 35 -21.41 -20.04 0.15
CA TRP A 35 -20.91 -18.70 0.03
C TRP A 35 -21.93 -17.76 0.64
N GLU A 36 -21.44 -16.90 1.51
CA GLU A 36 -22.29 -16.04 2.31
C GLU A 36 -23.12 -15.11 1.42
N THR A 37 -22.54 -14.69 0.29
CA THR A 37 -23.24 -13.98 -0.78
C THR A 37 -22.73 -14.41 -2.16
N PRO A 38 -23.57 -14.32 -3.21
CA PRO A 38 -23.14 -14.61 -4.58
C PRO A 38 -22.02 -13.67 -5.07
N ASN A 39 -21.98 -12.44 -4.55
CA ASN A 39 -20.93 -11.47 -4.88
C ASN A 39 -19.56 -11.90 -4.35
N ILE A 40 -19.50 -12.41 -3.12
CA ILE A 40 -18.25 -12.95 -2.55
C ILE A 40 -17.80 -14.16 -3.38
N ALA A 41 -18.72 -15.07 -3.72
CA ALA A 41 -18.41 -16.25 -4.53
C ALA A 41 -17.77 -15.86 -5.87
N GLU A 42 -18.36 -14.89 -6.57
CA GLU A 42 -17.84 -14.41 -7.85
C GLU A 42 -16.48 -13.71 -7.70
N ASN A 43 -16.36 -12.83 -6.71
CA ASN A 43 -15.12 -12.12 -6.40
C ASN A 43 -13.97 -13.09 -6.10
N VAL A 44 -14.21 -14.09 -5.25
CA VAL A 44 -13.21 -15.10 -4.88
C VAL A 44 -12.86 -15.99 -6.06
N ARG A 45 -13.85 -16.38 -6.88
CA ARG A 45 -13.60 -17.13 -8.12
C ARG A 45 -12.67 -16.38 -9.06
N LEU A 46 -12.89 -15.08 -9.26
CA LEU A 46 -12.03 -14.24 -10.10
C LEU A 46 -10.60 -14.13 -9.55
N LEU A 47 -10.45 -14.02 -8.23
CA LEU A 47 -9.13 -13.99 -7.60
C LEU A 47 -8.39 -15.32 -7.73
N LEU A 48 -9.09 -16.45 -7.53
CA LEU A 48 -8.50 -17.78 -7.68
C LEU A 48 -8.08 -18.08 -9.12
N ASP A 49 -8.84 -17.60 -10.11
CA ASP A 49 -8.51 -17.78 -11.53
C ASP A 49 -7.16 -17.15 -11.90
N VAL A 50 -6.81 -16.01 -11.28
CA VAL A 50 -5.58 -15.26 -11.57
C VAL A 50 -4.44 -15.63 -10.62
N PHE A 51 -4.70 -15.73 -9.32
CA PHE A 51 -3.67 -15.90 -8.29
C PHE A 51 -3.55 -17.30 -7.73
N GLY A 52 -4.53 -18.18 -7.97
CA GLY A 52 -4.56 -19.57 -7.50
C GLY A 52 -4.87 -19.78 -6.02
N GLU A 53 -4.54 -18.82 -5.16
CA GLU A 53 -4.68 -18.90 -3.70
C GLU A 53 -5.18 -17.56 -3.12
N VAL A 54 -6.10 -17.63 -2.14
CA VAL A 54 -6.68 -16.45 -1.47
C VAL A 54 -6.93 -16.74 0.00
N HIS A 55 -6.55 -15.81 0.87
CA HIS A 55 -6.97 -15.77 2.28
C HIS A 55 -8.18 -14.87 2.44
N LEU A 56 -9.26 -15.38 3.02
CA LEU A 56 -10.44 -14.62 3.37
C LEU A 56 -10.40 -14.24 4.85
N CYS A 57 -10.68 -12.97 5.12
CA CYS A 57 -10.77 -12.44 6.48
C CYS A 57 -12.10 -11.71 6.66
N SER A 58 -12.79 -12.06 7.75
CA SER A 58 -14.03 -11.42 8.20
C SER A 58 -13.79 -10.06 8.86
N THR A 59 -12.64 -9.90 9.53
CA THR A 59 -12.28 -8.69 10.29
C THR A 59 -10.92 -8.14 9.88
N GLY A 60 -10.68 -6.84 10.14
CA GLY A 60 -9.36 -6.25 9.90
C GLY A 60 -8.28 -6.72 10.86
N GLY A 61 -8.64 -7.09 12.10
CA GLY A 61 -7.70 -7.70 13.04
C GLY A 61 -7.16 -9.04 12.53
N ALA A 62 -8.05 -9.91 12.04
CA ALA A 62 -7.66 -11.16 11.37
C ALA A 62 -6.77 -10.91 10.15
N CYS A 63 -7.12 -9.92 9.32
CA CYS A 63 -6.30 -9.52 8.18
C CYS A 63 -4.89 -9.12 8.59
N LEU A 64 -4.73 -8.28 9.62
CA LEU A 64 -3.41 -7.84 10.09
C LEU A 64 -2.59 -9.01 10.63
N THR A 65 -3.19 -9.84 11.48
CA THR A 65 -2.52 -11.03 12.01
C THR A 65 -2.06 -11.94 10.89
N GLN A 66 -2.93 -12.21 9.92
CA GLN A 66 -2.61 -13.07 8.78
C GLN A 66 -1.50 -12.47 7.90
N TRP A 67 -1.58 -11.18 7.59
CA TRP A 67 -0.54 -10.49 6.81
C TRP A 67 0.82 -10.53 7.52
N LEU A 68 0.85 -10.26 8.82
CA LEU A 68 2.08 -10.28 9.61
C LEU A 68 2.68 -11.70 9.70
N ASN A 69 1.85 -12.73 9.79
CA ASN A 69 2.31 -14.12 9.77
C ASN A 69 2.93 -14.52 8.42
N LEU A 70 2.36 -14.04 7.31
CA LEU A 70 2.90 -14.28 5.96
C LEU A 70 4.18 -13.50 5.67
N GLN A 71 4.43 -12.43 6.44
CA GLN A 71 5.53 -11.50 6.23
C GLN A 71 6.89 -12.19 6.27
N ASP A 72 7.15 -12.99 7.30
CA ASP A 72 8.48 -13.54 7.59
C ASP A 72 9.01 -14.41 6.44
N THR A 73 8.12 -15.21 5.85
CA THR A 73 8.43 -16.03 4.67
C THR A 73 8.52 -15.18 3.40
N SER A 74 7.59 -14.23 3.21
CA SER A 74 7.51 -13.41 1.99
C SER A 74 8.69 -12.46 1.78
N MET A 75 9.34 -12.01 2.87
CA MET A 75 10.42 -11.04 2.79
C MET A 75 11.69 -11.64 2.15
N MET A 76 11.95 -12.93 2.38
CA MET A 76 13.10 -13.61 1.77
C MET A 76 12.91 -13.82 0.27
N ASP A 77 11.69 -14.16 -0.13
CA ASP A 77 11.34 -14.45 -1.52
C ASP A 77 10.91 -13.21 -2.32
N LEU A 78 10.91 -12.02 -1.69
CA LEU A 78 10.35 -10.78 -2.23
C LEU A 78 8.92 -10.94 -2.76
N LYS A 79 8.14 -11.82 -2.12
CA LYS A 79 6.79 -12.16 -2.55
C LYS A 79 5.83 -11.01 -2.21
N PRO A 80 5.20 -10.35 -3.19
CA PRO A 80 4.27 -9.27 -2.91
C PRO A 80 3.02 -9.80 -2.20
N THR A 81 2.41 -8.95 -1.38
CA THR A 81 1.14 -9.22 -0.68
C THR A 81 0.10 -8.20 -1.10
N LEU A 82 -0.90 -8.67 -1.84
CA LEU A 82 -2.08 -7.92 -2.26
C LEU A 82 -3.15 -8.03 -1.17
N ILE A 83 -3.60 -6.88 -0.65
CA ILE A 83 -4.64 -6.82 0.39
C ILE A 83 -5.84 -6.05 -0.14
N LEU A 84 -6.91 -6.77 -0.43
CA LEU A 84 -8.18 -6.24 -0.90
C LEU A 84 -9.10 -5.97 0.28
N ILE A 85 -9.60 -4.75 0.41
CA ILE A 85 -10.36 -4.31 1.58
C ILE A 85 -11.74 -3.83 1.13
N ASP A 86 -12.82 -4.58 1.42
CA ASP A 86 -14.16 -4.04 1.25
C ASP A 86 -14.28 -2.74 2.07
N THR A 87 -14.69 -1.69 1.38
CA THR A 87 -14.71 -0.34 1.93
C THR A 87 -16.08 0.26 1.66
N PRO A 88 -16.87 0.53 2.72
CA PRO A 88 -18.20 1.09 2.53
C PRO A 88 -18.09 2.50 1.99
N TYR A 89 -19.01 2.88 1.11
CA TYR A 89 -19.05 4.25 0.60
C TYR A 89 -19.53 5.22 1.67
N GLN A 90 -18.66 6.14 2.08
CA GLN A 90 -18.98 7.20 3.02
C GLN A 90 -19.08 8.53 2.28
N GLU A 91 -20.30 9.00 2.04
CA GLU A 91 -20.56 10.32 1.41
C GLU A 91 -20.22 11.48 2.37
N ARG A 92 -20.55 11.29 3.65
CA ARG A 92 -20.16 12.17 4.75
C ARG A 92 -18.79 11.74 5.23
N ILE A 93 -17.76 12.25 4.57
CA ILE A 93 -16.41 12.20 5.10
C ILE A 93 -16.44 13.12 6.31
N PRO A 94 -16.31 12.64 7.57
CA PRO A 94 -15.93 13.53 8.64
C PRO A 94 -14.55 14.02 8.21
N GLU A 95 -14.45 15.28 7.78
CA GLU A 95 -13.20 15.98 7.92
C GLU A 95 -12.93 15.88 9.41
N LYS A 96 -12.06 14.94 9.82
CA LYS A 96 -11.43 15.01 11.14
C LYS A 96 -10.90 16.42 11.17
N SER A 97 -11.61 17.26 11.92
CA SER A 97 -11.44 18.69 11.92
C SER A 97 -9.95 18.89 12.04
N ARG A 98 -9.32 19.66 11.14
CA ARG A 98 -7.93 20.06 11.32
C ARG A 98 -7.83 20.50 12.76
N ALA A 99 -7.27 19.65 13.61
CA ALA A 99 -7.16 19.91 15.02
C ALA A 99 -6.23 21.12 15.04
N ARG A 100 -6.81 22.29 15.23
CA ARG A 100 -6.06 23.46 15.64
C ARG A 100 -5.29 22.98 16.85
N SER A 101 -3.98 23.25 16.85
CA SER A 101 -3.07 22.91 17.95
C SER A 101 -3.83 23.00 19.27
N PRO A 102 -4.00 21.90 20.03
CA PRO A 102 -4.74 21.97 21.27
C PRO A 102 -4.08 23.04 22.12
N SER A 103 -4.86 24.03 22.54
CA SER A 103 -4.39 24.97 23.55
C SER A 103 -3.94 24.14 24.76
N PRO A 104 -2.85 24.51 25.45
CA PRO A 104 -2.27 23.74 26.57
C PRO A 104 -3.18 23.58 27.81
N HIS A 105 -4.46 23.98 27.70
CA HIS A 105 -5.47 23.91 28.76
C HIS A 105 -6.75 23.16 28.34
N SER A 106 -6.71 22.39 27.25
CA SER A 106 -7.83 21.51 26.88
C SER A 106 -7.81 20.28 27.81
N PRO A 107 -8.92 19.91 28.49
CA PRO A 107 -8.98 18.62 29.16
C PRO A 107 -8.75 17.50 28.12
N PRO A 108 -8.08 16.40 28.49
CA PRO A 108 -7.94 15.27 27.59
C PRO A 108 -9.34 14.79 27.20
N ASP A 109 -9.61 14.67 25.90
CA ASP A 109 -10.80 13.96 25.41
C ASP A 109 -10.67 12.49 25.83
N GLU A 110 -11.24 12.14 26.99
CA GLU A 110 -11.24 10.78 27.55
C GLU A 110 -12.10 9.77 26.76
N ASP A 111 -12.67 10.18 25.62
CA ASP A 111 -13.42 9.29 24.70
C ASP A 111 -12.52 8.46 23.76
N SER A 112 -11.19 8.56 23.88
CA SER A 112 -10.26 7.87 22.96
C SER A 112 -9.82 6.48 23.44
N GLU A 113 -10.21 6.04 24.63
CA GLU A 113 -9.66 4.82 25.26
C GLU A 113 -10.62 3.61 25.32
N ASN A 114 -11.82 3.67 24.71
CA ASN A 114 -12.79 2.56 24.82
C ASN A 114 -13.51 2.13 23.53
N HIS A 115 -12.92 2.40 22.38
CA HIS A 115 -13.29 1.70 21.16
C HIS A 115 -12.05 0.94 20.68
N GLU A 116 -12.01 -0.37 20.93
CA GLU A 116 -11.53 -1.30 19.90
C GLU A 116 -12.44 -1.08 18.68
N GLU A 117 -12.19 0.05 18.00
CA GLU A 117 -12.92 0.51 16.84
C GLU A 117 -12.69 -0.58 15.80
N GLU A 118 -13.74 -1.32 15.47
CA GLU A 118 -13.74 -2.42 14.52
C GLU A 118 -12.93 -2.01 13.28
N LEU A 119 -11.66 -2.41 13.24
CA LEU A 119 -10.69 -1.83 12.34
C LEU A 119 -11.04 -2.27 10.93
N TYR A 120 -11.67 -1.39 10.16
CA TYR A 120 -12.21 -1.75 8.86
C TYR A 120 -12.13 -0.61 7.83
N GLY A 121 -12.29 -0.94 6.54
CA GLY A 121 -12.31 0.02 5.44
C GLY A 121 -11.10 0.94 5.43
N LEU A 122 -11.34 2.26 5.51
CA LEU A 122 -10.28 3.27 5.46
C LEU A 122 -9.35 3.25 6.70
N ALA A 123 -9.87 2.87 7.88
CA ALA A 123 -9.04 2.78 9.08
C ALA A 123 -8.05 1.62 8.96
N LEU A 124 -8.52 0.46 8.47
CA LEU A 124 -7.68 -0.69 8.16
C LEU A 124 -6.65 -0.37 7.08
N LEU A 125 -7.07 0.30 5.99
CA LEU A 125 -6.16 0.77 4.94
C LEU A 125 -5.01 1.61 5.53
N HIS A 126 -5.34 2.65 6.30
CA HIS A 126 -4.33 3.51 6.91
C HIS A 126 -3.39 2.72 7.83
N ARG A 127 -3.94 1.79 8.61
CA ARG A 127 -3.15 0.94 9.51
C ARG A 127 -2.17 0.05 8.74
N ILE A 128 -2.64 -0.65 7.71
CA ILE A 128 -1.79 -1.48 6.83
C ILE A 128 -0.69 -0.64 6.19
N THR A 129 -1.06 0.51 5.62
CA THR A 129 -0.09 1.43 5.01
C THR A 129 0.97 1.83 6.03
N SER A 130 0.56 2.32 7.22
CA SER A 130 1.49 2.75 8.27
C SER A 130 2.42 1.63 8.75
N GLU A 131 1.89 0.44 9.01
CA GLU A 131 2.67 -0.72 9.43
C GLU A 131 3.63 -1.17 8.33
N SER A 132 3.22 -1.11 7.06
CA SER A 132 4.08 -1.47 5.93
C SER A 132 5.30 -0.56 5.83
N TYR A 133 5.12 0.75 6.07
CA TYR A 133 6.24 1.69 6.09
C TYR A 133 7.15 1.46 7.29
N LEU A 134 6.59 1.24 8.49
CA LEU A 134 7.38 0.95 9.69
C LEU A 134 8.24 -0.30 9.53
N ARG A 135 7.76 -1.28 8.77
CA ARG A 135 8.44 -2.55 8.50
C ARG A 135 9.33 -2.51 7.26
N SER A 136 9.41 -1.37 6.55
CA SER A 136 10.13 -1.23 5.28
C SER A 136 9.63 -2.19 4.17
N LEU A 137 8.33 -2.50 4.18
CA LEU A 137 7.65 -3.39 3.24
C LEU A 137 6.66 -2.70 2.31
N SER A 138 6.57 -1.37 2.37
CA SER A 138 5.63 -0.58 1.56
C SER A 138 5.76 -0.78 0.04
N LYS A 139 6.85 -1.39 -0.44
CA LYS A 139 7.06 -1.74 -1.86
C LYS A 139 6.50 -3.11 -2.25
N LEU A 140 6.29 -4.00 -1.26
CA LEU A 140 5.79 -5.36 -1.46
C LEU A 140 4.32 -5.49 -1.03
N VAL A 141 3.80 -4.54 -0.24
CA VAL A 141 2.41 -4.54 0.23
C VAL A 141 1.58 -3.67 -0.69
N LEU A 142 0.53 -4.24 -1.27
CA LEU A 142 -0.37 -3.59 -2.22
C LEU A 142 -1.78 -3.50 -1.61
N PRO A 143 -2.06 -2.47 -0.79
CA PRO A 143 -3.40 -2.28 -0.25
C PRO A 143 -4.33 -1.69 -1.32
N VAL A 144 -5.46 -2.35 -1.56
CA VAL A 144 -6.44 -1.99 -2.59
C VAL A 144 -7.85 -1.97 -2.00
N PRO A 145 -8.42 -0.79 -1.73
CA PRO A 145 -9.81 -0.65 -1.31
C PRO A 145 -10.78 -1.03 -2.44
N VAL A 146 -11.79 -1.82 -2.10
CA VAL A 146 -12.90 -2.21 -2.98
C VAL A 146 -14.14 -1.45 -2.51
N VAL A 147 -14.49 -0.37 -3.21
CA VAL A 147 -15.52 0.59 -2.79
C VAL A 147 -16.86 0.32 -3.47
N ALA A 148 -17.91 0.18 -2.68
CA ALA A 148 -19.28 0.02 -3.18
C ALA A 148 -19.91 1.38 -3.55
N PHE A 149 -19.63 1.88 -4.75
CA PHE A 149 -20.20 3.15 -5.22
C PHE A 149 -21.72 3.05 -5.48
N PRO A 150 -22.53 4.02 -5.02
CA PRO A 150 -23.95 4.06 -5.33
C PRO A 150 -24.19 4.12 -6.85
N ARG A 151 -24.94 3.15 -7.39
CA ARG A 151 -25.27 3.09 -8.82
C ARG A 151 -26.34 4.12 -9.17
N ALA A 152 -26.34 4.57 -10.43
CA ALA A 152 -27.28 5.56 -10.96
C ALA A 152 -28.71 5.04 -11.11
N ASP A 153 -28.85 3.73 -11.26
CA ASP A 153 -30.03 3.12 -11.85
C ASP A 153 -30.63 2.17 -10.82
N SER A 154 -31.37 2.73 -9.88
CA SER A 154 -32.41 2.00 -9.16
C SER A 154 -33.72 2.74 -9.44
N PRO A 155 -34.51 2.35 -10.46
CA PRO A 155 -35.90 2.74 -10.51
C PRO A 155 -36.57 2.15 -9.26
N MET A 156 -36.94 3.03 -8.33
CA MET A 156 -37.88 2.67 -7.27
C MET A 156 -39.14 2.09 -7.92
N PRO A 157 -39.71 0.98 -7.43
CA PRO A 157 -41.03 0.55 -7.87
C PRO A 157 -42.01 1.65 -7.45
N SER A 158 -42.50 2.40 -8.44
CA SER A 158 -43.61 3.33 -8.26
C SER A 158 -44.88 2.51 -8.07
N ASP A 159 -45.24 2.23 -6.82
CA ASP A 159 -46.59 1.80 -6.49
C ASP A 159 -47.52 3.00 -6.68
N SER A 160 -48.29 2.94 -7.77
CA SER A 160 -49.41 3.83 -8.04
C SER A 160 -50.60 3.46 -7.18
N SER A 161 -51.04 4.35 -6.29
CA SER A 161 -52.42 4.86 -6.20
C SER A 161 -52.74 5.49 -4.84
N SER A 162 -52.91 6.81 -4.78
CA SER A 162 -54.10 7.50 -4.23
C SER A 162 -53.82 9.01 -4.00
N ASP A 163 -54.62 9.85 -4.67
CA ASP A 163 -54.86 11.27 -4.36
C ASP A 163 -55.21 11.47 -2.86
N VAL A 164 -54.94 12.57 -2.13
CA VAL A 164 -55.36 13.97 -2.37
C VAL A 164 -54.60 14.95 -1.43
N ARG A 165 -54.31 16.16 -1.95
CA ARG A 165 -54.19 17.51 -1.32
C ARG A 165 -52.89 17.98 -0.63
N GLU A 166 -52.65 19.27 -0.92
CA GLU A 166 -51.44 20.09 -0.82
C GLU A 166 -51.09 20.65 0.57
N GLU A 167 -49.83 21.12 0.64
CA GLU A 167 -49.37 22.34 1.34
C GLU A 167 -48.79 22.19 2.77
N PHE A 168 -47.55 21.70 2.84
CA PHE A 168 -46.48 22.30 3.66
C PHE A 168 -45.14 22.14 2.92
N ALA A 169 -44.75 23.21 2.22
CA ALA A 169 -43.57 23.25 1.39
C ALA A 169 -42.26 23.26 2.20
N ASN A 170 -41.29 22.51 1.68
CA ASN A 170 -39.84 22.64 1.85
C ASN A 170 -39.15 21.96 3.04
N ALA A 171 -39.34 20.65 3.21
CA ALA A 171 -38.34 19.78 3.83
C ALA A 171 -38.51 18.30 3.43
N LYS A 172 -38.02 17.91 2.24
CA LYS A 172 -37.72 16.52 1.81
C LYS A 172 -37.07 16.60 0.41
N LEU A 173 -35.74 16.63 0.32
CA LEU A 173 -34.83 15.47 0.21
C LEU A 173 -34.85 14.79 -1.19
N HIS A 174 -33.78 15.11 -1.96
CA HIS A 174 -33.12 14.34 -3.03
C HIS A 174 -33.78 14.28 -4.43
N PRO A 175 -33.01 14.40 -5.54
CA PRO A 175 -31.75 13.71 -5.79
C PRO A 175 -30.55 14.64 -6.02
N GLY A 176 -29.40 14.33 -5.40
CA GLY A 176 -28.14 14.98 -5.77
C GLY A 176 -27.87 14.76 -7.26
N SER A 177 -27.46 15.82 -7.96
CA SER A 177 -27.19 15.77 -9.38
C SER A 177 -26.20 14.64 -9.70
N SER A 178 -26.30 14.01 -10.88
CA SER A 178 -25.28 13.06 -11.37
C SER A 178 -23.85 13.63 -11.30
N LEU A 179 -23.73 14.96 -11.27
CA LEU A 179 -22.48 15.68 -11.03
C LEU A 179 -22.01 15.58 -9.58
N ASP A 180 -22.89 15.79 -8.59
CA ASP A 180 -22.56 15.74 -7.16
C ASP A 180 -22.05 14.36 -6.75
N ARG A 181 -22.70 13.29 -7.24
CA ARG A 181 -22.23 11.91 -7.01
C ARG A 181 -20.87 11.65 -7.65
N ARG A 182 -20.62 12.16 -8.87
CA ARG A 182 -19.30 12.05 -9.51
C ARG A 182 -18.22 12.77 -8.71
N ILE A 183 -18.54 13.95 -8.16
CA ILE A 183 -17.64 14.71 -7.29
C ILE A 183 -17.36 13.91 -6.00
N ALA A 184 -18.38 13.37 -5.36
CA ALA A 184 -18.23 12.57 -4.14
C ALA A 184 -17.40 11.29 -4.40
N ASN A 185 -17.62 10.59 -5.51
CA ASN A 185 -16.81 9.43 -5.91
C ASN A 185 -15.34 9.79 -6.12
N ARG A 186 -15.06 10.94 -6.75
CA ARG A 186 -13.70 11.45 -6.91
C ARG A 186 -13.04 11.80 -5.58
N ARG A 187 -13.80 12.38 -4.63
CA ARG A 187 -13.29 12.66 -3.27
C ARG A 187 -12.95 11.36 -2.54
N MET A 188 -13.80 10.34 -2.64
CA MET A 188 -13.55 9.02 -2.03
C MET A 188 -12.30 8.36 -2.63
N LEU A 189 -12.19 8.36 -3.96
CA LEU A 189 -11.00 7.85 -4.66
C LEU A 189 -9.73 8.56 -4.20
N LYS A 190 -9.75 9.90 -4.18
CA LYS A 190 -8.61 10.71 -3.71
C LYS A 190 -8.25 10.37 -2.27
N LYS A 191 -9.23 10.24 -1.38
CA LYS A 191 -9.00 9.91 0.03
C LYS A 191 -8.31 8.55 0.20
N CYS A 192 -8.72 7.55 -0.55
CA CYS A 192 -8.08 6.22 -0.52
C CYS A 192 -6.59 6.32 -0.94
N LEU A 193 -6.30 7.07 -2.00
CA LEU A 193 -4.94 7.30 -2.47
C LEU A 193 -4.10 8.12 -1.46
N ASP A 194 -4.70 9.14 -0.85
CA ASP A 194 -4.06 9.96 0.20
C ASP A 194 -3.70 9.11 1.45
N LEU A 195 -4.44 8.03 1.71
CA LEU A 195 -4.16 7.05 2.77
C LEU A 195 -3.18 5.93 2.35
N GLY A 196 -2.60 6.04 1.15
CA GLY A 196 -1.59 5.13 0.63
C GLY A 196 -2.13 3.87 -0.05
N ALA A 197 -3.38 3.88 -0.53
CA ALA A 197 -3.86 2.84 -1.43
C ALA A 197 -2.97 2.77 -2.69
N THR A 198 -2.63 1.55 -3.12
CA THR A 198 -1.91 1.32 -4.37
C THR A 198 -2.81 1.55 -5.57
N ASP A 199 -4.04 1.06 -5.49
CA ASP A 199 -5.11 1.26 -6.46
C ASP A 199 -6.45 1.23 -5.72
N VAL A 200 -7.53 1.62 -6.39
CA VAL A 200 -8.89 1.63 -5.83
C VAL A 200 -9.85 1.03 -6.83
N MET A 201 -10.63 0.06 -6.37
CA MET A 201 -11.57 -0.68 -7.19
C MET A 201 -13.02 -0.38 -6.82
N ALA A 202 -13.92 -0.59 -7.77
CA ALA A 202 -15.35 -0.59 -7.51
C ALA A 202 -15.83 -2.00 -7.19
N SER A 203 -16.78 -2.13 -6.24
CA SER A 203 -17.51 -3.37 -5.98
C SER A 203 -18.75 -3.47 -6.89
N PRO A 204 -19.10 -4.65 -7.42
CA PRO A 204 -18.35 -5.91 -7.41
C PRO A 204 -17.15 -5.88 -8.36
N MET A 205 -16.17 -6.77 -8.13
CA MET A 205 -14.95 -6.81 -8.92
C MET A 205 -15.22 -7.32 -10.33
N ASN A 206 -14.43 -6.85 -11.30
CA ASN A 206 -14.48 -7.36 -12.67
C ASN A 206 -13.11 -7.96 -13.06
N GLY A 207 -13.12 -8.90 -14.00
CA GLY A 207 -11.90 -9.61 -14.41
C GLY A 207 -10.78 -8.69 -14.92
N LYS A 208 -11.11 -7.57 -15.59
CA LYS A 208 -10.12 -6.59 -16.06
C LYS A 208 -9.37 -5.94 -14.90
N CYS A 209 -10.08 -5.60 -13.82
CA CYS A 209 -9.46 -5.06 -12.63
C CYS A 209 -8.51 -6.09 -11.99
N ILE A 210 -8.91 -7.36 -11.90
CA ILE A 210 -8.04 -8.42 -11.34
C ILE A 210 -6.76 -8.59 -12.16
N THR A 211 -6.85 -8.56 -13.49
CA THR A 211 -5.64 -8.62 -14.35
C THR A 211 -4.72 -7.43 -14.16
N ASN A 212 -5.26 -6.24 -13.86
CA ASN A 212 -4.41 -5.09 -13.51
C ASN A 212 -3.70 -5.30 -12.17
N LEU A 213 -4.36 -5.91 -11.18
CA LEU A 213 -3.73 -6.24 -9.90
C LEU A 213 -2.55 -7.21 -10.06
N GLU A 214 -2.65 -8.17 -10.98
CA GLU A 214 -1.54 -9.05 -11.32
C GLU A 214 -0.34 -8.25 -11.85
N VAL A 215 -0.59 -7.27 -12.71
CA VAL A 215 0.47 -6.36 -13.21
C VAL A 215 1.08 -5.54 -12.07
N HIS A 216 0.28 -5.07 -11.11
CA HIS A 216 0.78 -4.37 -9.93
C HIS A 216 1.67 -5.27 -9.06
N ALA A 217 1.24 -6.50 -8.79
CA ALA A 217 2.03 -7.50 -8.07
C ALA A 217 3.36 -7.80 -8.77
N TYR A 218 3.33 -8.03 -10.09
CA TYR A 218 4.53 -8.25 -10.87
C TYR A 218 5.51 -7.06 -10.82
N ARG A 219 4.99 -5.83 -10.91
CA ARG A 219 5.82 -4.60 -10.80
C ARG A 219 6.46 -4.48 -9.43
N ALA A 220 5.69 -4.69 -8.36
CA ALA A 220 6.18 -4.67 -6.99
C ALA A 220 7.33 -5.66 -6.76
N HIS A 221 7.15 -6.91 -7.18
CA HIS A 221 8.19 -7.93 -7.13
C HIS A 221 9.44 -7.52 -7.91
N ARG A 222 9.29 -7.07 -9.17
CA ARG A 222 10.43 -6.69 -10.02
C ARG A 222 11.18 -5.47 -9.50
N GLU A 223 10.46 -4.51 -8.92
CA GLU A 223 11.08 -3.34 -8.29
C GLU A 223 11.87 -3.71 -7.05
N ALA A 224 11.29 -4.52 -6.16
CA ALA A 224 11.97 -5.01 -4.96
C ALA A 224 13.24 -5.82 -5.31
N ALA A 225 13.17 -6.69 -6.32
CA ALA A 225 14.31 -7.48 -6.79
C ALA A 225 15.43 -6.59 -7.36
N ARG A 226 15.07 -5.54 -8.10
CA ARG A 226 16.03 -4.57 -8.64
C ARG A 226 16.75 -3.82 -7.51
N GLU A 227 16.01 -3.38 -6.50
CA GLU A 227 16.57 -2.67 -5.35
C GLU A 227 17.47 -3.55 -4.50
N GLN A 228 17.05 -4.79 -4.20
CA GLN A 228 17.88 -5.74 -3.46
C GLN A 228 19.22 -5.98 -4.18
N LYS A 229 19.19 -6.14 -5.51
CA LYS A 229 20.40 -6.27 -6.32
C LYS A 229 21.29 -5.02 -6.24
N ALA A 230 20.71 -3.83 -6.38
CA ALA A 230 21.45 -2.57 -6.28
C ALA A 230 22.11 -2.41 -4.89
N LEU A 231 21.41 -2.77 -3.81
CA LEU A 231 21.96 -2.74 -2.45
C LEU A 231 23.13 -3.72 -2.27
N LEU A 232 23.04 -4.92 -2.85
CA LEU A 232 24.14 -5.89 -2.84
C LEU A 232 25.35 -5.40 -3.65
N GLU A 233 25.13 -4.75 -4.79
CA GLU A 233 26.19 -4.15 -5.60
C GLU A 233 26.91 -3.02 -4.87
N VAL A 234 26.17 -2.11 -4.21
CA VAL A 234 26.75 -1.05 -3.37
C VAL A 234 27.59 -1.63 -2.22
N ARG A 235 27.07 -2.67 -1.54
CA ARG A 235 27.82 -3.37 -0.47
C ARG A 235 29.10 -4.03 -1.01
N ARG A 236 29.08 -4.55 -2.24
CA ARG A 236 30.25 -5.16 -2.89
C ARG A 236 31.27 -4.11 -3.36
N GLY A 237 30.81 -2.97 -3.87
CA GLY A 237 31.64 -1.84 -4.30
C GLY A 237 32.38 -1.17 -3.14
N ARG A 238 31.76 -1.09 -1.96
CA ARG A 238 32.36 -0.49 -0.75
C ARG A 238 33.54 -1.29 -0.18
N LYS A 239 33.70 -2.56 -0.57
CA LYS A 239 34.88 -3.40 -0.27
C LYS A 239 35.96 -3.34 -1.36
N ARG A 240 35.73 -2.62 -2.47
CA ARG A 240 36.68 -2.43 -3.58
C ARG A 240 37.34 -1.05 -3.59
N SER A 241 36.88 -0.10 -2.78
CA SER A 241 37.52 1.21 -2.63
C SER A 241 38.27 1.27 -1.31
N TRP A 242 39.59 1.05 -1.32
CA TRP A 242 40.63 1.55 -0.37
C TRP A 242 42.01 0.89 -0.59
N VAL A 243 42.13 -0.09 -1.48
CA VAL A 243 43.42 -0.56 -1.96
C VAL A 243 43.48 -0.25 -3.45
N GLY A 244 44.32 0.71 -3.81
CA GLY A 244 44.61 1.00 -5.22
C GLY A 244 45.13 -0.28 -5.87
N ILE A 245 44.31 -0.88 -6.73
CA ILE A 245 44.79 -1.88 -7.68
C ILE A 245 45.57 -1.08 -8.72
N SER A 246 46.85 -0.87 -8.42
CA SER A 246 47.88 -0.69 -9.43
C SER A 246 47.88 -1.98 -10.22
N GLU A 247 47.30 -1.98 -11.42
CA GLU A 247 47.64 -3.01 -12.40
C GLU A 247 49.13 -2.85 -12.70
N GLU A 248 49.91 -3.85 -12.29
CA GLU A 248 51.32 -3.99 -12.61
C GLU A 248 51.53 -3.79 -14.11
N LYS A 249 52.28 -2.74 -14.46
CA LYS A 249 53.00 -2.68 -15.73
C LYS A 249 54.07 -3.78 -15.74
N PRO A 250 54.20 -4.59 -16.79
CA PRO A 250 55.51 -4.95 -17.30
C PRO A 250 55.93 -3.89 -18.34
N PHE A 251 57.24 -3.75 -18.59
CA PHE A 251 57.92 -2.77 -19.46
C PHE A 251 58.19 -1.41 -18.75
N ALA A 252 59.21 -1.36 -17.88
CA ALA A 252 60.62 -1.20 -18.24
C ALA A 252 60.93 0.13 -18.96
N SER A 253 61.52 1.05 -18.18
CA SER A 253 62.65 1.89 -18.56
C SER A 253 62.67 2.51 -19.97
N ARG A 254 62.22 3.77 -20.08
CA ARG A 254 62.90 4.83 -20.83
C ARG A 254 62.37 6.18 -20.33
N LEU A 255 63.29 7.16 -20.20
CA LEU A 255 63.10 8.54 -19.71
C LEU A 255 63.26 8.74 -18.19
N ILE A 256 64.38 8.26 -17.64
CA ILE A 256 65.19 9.09 -16.74
C ILE A 256 66.27 9.73 -17.62
N LEU A 257 66.07 11.01 -17.92
CA LEU A 257 66.95 12.03 -18.50
C LEU A 257 65.94 13.15 -18.78
N ILE A 258 65.71 14.08 -17.87
CA ILE A 258 66.58 15.23 -17.64
C ILE A 258 66.29 15.74 -16.22
N CYS A 259 67.24 15.59 -15.30
CA CYS A 259 67.44 16.58 -14.25
C CYS A 259 68.49 17.56 -14.75
N GLY A 260 68.16 18.85 -14.80
CA GLY A 260 69.08 19.88 -15.24
C GLY A 260 68.49 21.27 -15.11
N LEU A 261 68.47 21.77 -13.87
CA LEU A 261 68.79 23.16 -13.51
C LEU A 261 68.03 24.28 -14.25
N HIS A 262 67.10 24.94 -13.56
CA HIS A 262 67.25 26.38 -13.36
C HIS A 262 66.49 26.87 -12.12
N SER A 263 67.14 27.81 -11.47
CA SER A 263 66.92 28.32 -10.14
C SER A 263 65.72 29.28 -10.06
N SER A 264 65.13 29.33 -8.87
CA SER A 264 64.54 30.52 -8.23
C SER A 264 63.17 31.04 -8.71
N ARG A 265 62.34 31.35 -7.69
CA ARG A 265 61.12 32.19 -7.69
C ARG A 265 59.81 31.49 -8.07
N LEU A 266 59.08 30.97 -7.08
CA LEU A 266 58.01 31.73 -6.41
C LEU A 266 57.46 30.88 -5.25
N ALA A 267 57.71 31.34 -4.03
CA ALA A 267 56.91 31.03 -2.86
C ALA A 267 55.82 32.12 -2.75
N GLN A 268 54.57 31.69 -2.48
CA GLN A 268 53.37 32.43 -1.98
C GLN A 268 52.14 31.77 -2.64
N ASN A 269 51.12 31.19 -2.01
CA ASN A 269 50.56 31.10 -0.64
C ASN A 269 49.89 29.70 -0.57
N ILE A 270 50.10 28.79 0.38
CA ILE A 270 49.77 28.74 1.82
C ILE A 270 48.32 29.12 2.19
N LYS A 271 47.60 28.07 2.66
CA LYS A 271 46.50 27.98 3.66
C LYS A 271 45.04 28.19 3.24
N ALA A 272 44.28 27.08 3.29
CA ALA A 272 43.12 26.90 4.18
C ALA A 272 42.73 25.39 4.20
N PHE A 273 43.25 24.63 5.16
CA PHE A 273 42.57 24.21 6.40
C PHE A 273 41.82 22.86 6.28
N GLN A 274 42.55 21.80 6.59
CA GLN A 274 42.02 20.60 7.25
C GLN A 274 41.52 20.99 8.64
N GLY A 275 40.34 20.52 9.05
CA GLY A 275 39.86 20.69 10.41
C GLY A 275 38.57 19.93 10.71
N LEU A 276 38.69 18.99 11.63
CA LEU A 276 37.64 18.40 12.48
C LEU A 276 36.77 17.26 11.91
N ARG A 277 37.34 16.07 12.08
CA ARG A 277 36.65 14.86 12.55
C ARG A 277 35.97 15.08 13.91
N ARG A 278 34.86 14.34 14.11
CA ARG A 278 34.22 13.89 15.38
C ARG A 278 33.38 14.93 16.14
N LEU A 279 32.07 14.71 16.16
CA LEU A 279 31.35 14.33 17.40
C LEU A 279 29.99 13.71 17.04
N CYS A 280 29.85 12.40 17.24
CA CYS A 280 28.58 11.72 17.45
C CYS A 280 28.54 11.40 18.95
N TYR A 281 27.55 11.89 19.68
CA TYR A 281 26.92 11.16 20.79
C TYR A 281 25.71 11.94 21.37
N TRP A 282 24.63 11.19 21.59
CA TRP A 282 23.51 11.38 22.53
C TRP A 282 22.32 12.26 22.15
N ARG A 283 21.15 11.60 22.00
CA ARG A 283 20.15 11.64 23.08
C ARG A 283 19.20 10.43 23.04
N LYS A 284 19.31 9.60 24.06
CA LYS A 284 18.26 8.72 24.60
C LYS A 284 17.88 9.35 25.94
N ILE A 285 16.65 9.84 26.07
CA ILE A 285 15.73 9.63 27.21
C ILE A 285 14.35 9.62 26.56
#